data_AF-A0A1W6WD98-F1
#
_entry.id   AF-A0A1W6WD98-F1
#
_cell.length_a   1.000
_cell.length_b   1.000
_cell.length_c   1.000
_cell.angle_alpha   90.00
_cell.angle_beta   90.00
_cell.angle_gamma   90.00
#
_symmetry.space_group_name_H-M   'P 1'
#
loop_
_entity.id
_entity.type
_entity.pdbx_description
1 polymer ?
#
loop_
_entity_poly.entity_id
_entity_poly.type
_entity_poly.pdbx_seq_one_letter_code
_entity_poly.pdbx_strand_id
1 'polypeptide(L)'
;MDHQKTLQELQEKLDENYNAFVQGWLNLDTPTLIEKAEEIAATKTVYKALRASHFRDMEYLLRFRNPLEVVRDQWMEEESYAPDEDMEHVLWSVADRSDAEQSYELDEDFHPPEQQGVKLC
;
A
#
# COMPACT_ATOMS: atom_id res chain seq x y z
N MET A 1 -29.59 -4.82 -18.01
CA MET A 1 -28.52 -4.11 -18.74
C MET A 1 -27.55 -5.14 -19.29
N ASP A 2 -26.91 -4.84 -20.43
CA ASP A 2 -25.84 -5.66 -20.96
C ASP A 2 -24.63 -5.56 -20.00
N HIS A 3 -24.25 -6.67 -19.37
CA HIS A 3 -23.18 -6.70 -18.37
C HIS A 3 -21.84 -6.23 -18.95
N GLN A 4 -21.64 -6.41 -20.26
CA GLN A 4 -20.44 -5.97 -20.94
C GLN A 4 -20.40 -4.44 -21.09
N LYS A 5 -21.55 -3.81 -21.30
CA LYS A 5 -21.67 -2.35 -21.33
C LYS A 5 -21.46 -1.73 -19.94
N THR A 6 -22.07 -2.31 -18.91
CA THR A 6 -21.89 -1.86 -17.51
C THR A 6 -20.42 -1.93 -17.07
N LEU A 7 -19.72 -3.00 -17.45
CA LEU A 7 -18.29 -3.14 -17.19
C LEU A 7 -17.48 -2.05 -17.89
N GLN A 8 -17.75 -1.79 -19.17
CA GLN A 8 -17.03 -0.77 -19.92
C GLN A 8 -17.23 0.62 -19.31
N GLU A 9 -18.48 0.97 -18.98
CA GLU A 9 -18.80 2.25 -18.32
C GLU A 9 -18.07 2.41 -16.98
N LEU A 10 -17.96 1.32 -16.20
CA LEU A 10 -17.21 1.36 -14.94
C LEU A 10 -15.71 1.55 -15.19
N GLN A 11 -15.14 0.85 -16.17
CA GLN A 11 -13.71 0.98 -16.50
C GLN A 11 -13.35 2.39 -16.97
N GLU A 12 -14.15 2.98 -17.85
CA GLU A 12 -13.95 4.35 -18.32
C GLU A 12 -14.00 5.33 -17.14
N LYS A 13 -14.98 5.17 -16.25
CA LYS A 13 -15.13 6.02 -15.06
C LYS A 13 -13.97 5.87 -14.06
N LEU A 14 -13.49 4.64 -13.86
CA LEU A 14 -12.30 4.40 -13.03
C LEU A 14 -11.05 5.02 -13.62
N ASP A 15 -10.89 4.98 -14.95
CA ASP A 15 -9.77 5.59 -15.66
C ASP A 15 -9.81 7.13 -15.51
N GLU A 16 -10.98 7.74 -15.66
CA GLU A 16 -11.19 9.17 -15.41
C GLU A 16 -10.85 9.56 -13.97
N ASN A 17 -11.34 8.80 -12.99
CA ASN A 17 -11.08 9.06 -11.58
C ASN A 17 -9.59 8.91 -11.24
N TYR A 18 -8.94 7.85 -11.72
CA TYR A 18 -7.52 7.62 -11.50
C TYR A 18 -6.66 8.73 -12.11
N ASN A 19 -6.97 9.14 -13.35
CA ASN A 19 -6.27 10.24 -14.00
C ASN A 19 -6.43 11.56 -13.23
N ALA A 20 -7.63 11.83 -12.70
CA ALA A 20 -7.85 13.01 -11.86
C ALA A 20 -6.98 13.00 -10.59
N PHE A 21 -6.84 11.85 -9.91
CA PHE A 21 -5.93 11.71 -8.77
C PHE A 21 -4.47 11.95 -9.16
N VAL A 22 -4.01 11.31 -10.23
CA VAL A 22 -2.62 11.47 -10.71
C VAL A 22 -2.32 12.92 -11.04
N GLN A 23 -3.21 13.61 -11.76
CA GLN A 23 -3.04 15.03 -12.06
C GLN A 23 -3.06 15.89 -10.79
N GLY A 24 -3.91 15.56 -9.80
CA GLY A 24 -3.92 16.21 -8.50
C GLY A 24 -2.56 16.09 -7.79
N TRP A 25 -2.01 14.88 -7.71
CA TRP A 25 -0.72 14.63 -7.06
C TRP A 25 0.46 15.28 -7.77
N LEU A 26 0.48 15.28 -9.10
CA LEU A 26 1.54 15.93 -9.88
C LEU A 26 1.62 17.45 -9.69
N ASN A 27 0.54 18.07 -9.19
CA ASN A 27 0.49 19.50 -8.89
C ASN A 27 0.86 19.82 -7.43
N LEU A 28 1.15 18.82 -6.60
CA LEU A 28 1.57 19.02 -5.21
C LEU A 28 3.08 19.32 -5.13
N ASP A 29 3.49 20.01 -4.08
CA ASP A 29 4.90 20.10 -3.70
C ASP A 29 5.42 18.76 -3.18
N THR A 30 6.75 18.56 -3.23
CA THR A 30 7.37 17.28 -2.89
C THR A 30 7.10 16.84 -1.45
N PRO A 31 7.22 17.69 -0.41
CA PRO A 31 6.81 17.33 0.95
C PRO A 31 5.36 16.84 1.02
N THR A 32 4.40 17.60 0.50
CA THR A 32 2.98 17.20 0.52
C THR A 32 2.72 15.90 -0.24
N LEU A 33 3.46 15.66 -1.32
CA LEU A 33 3.36 14.41 -2.09
C LEU A 33 3.86 13.20 -1.28
N ILE A 34 4.92 13.36 -0.48
CA ILE A 34 5.44 12.29 0.38
C ILE A 34 4.42 11.93 1.46
N GLU A 35 3.78 12.92 2.08
CA GLU A 35 2.71 12.70 3.07
C GLU A 35 1.49 11.96 2.48
N LYS A 36 1.37 11.95 1.14
CA LYS A 36 0.31 11.24 0.41
C LYS A 36 0.70 9.82 0.01
N ALA A 37 1.87 9.31 0.40
CA ALA A 37 2.39 8.02 -0.07
C ALA A 37 1.43 6.85 0.18
N GLU A 38 0.82 6.75 1.37
CA GLU A 38 -0.15 5.71 1.71
C GLU A 38 -1.41 5.81 0.84
N GLU A 39 -1.96 7.02 0.67
CA GLU A 39 -3.11 7.26 -0.20
C GLU A 39 -2.80 6.90 -1.66
N ILE A 40 -1.60 7.21 -2.15
CA ILE A 40 -1.14 6.88 -3.50
C ILE A 40 -1.04 5.37 -3.68
N ALA A 41 -0.45 4.68 -2.71
CA ALA A 41 -0.32 3.22 -2.72
C ALA A 41 -1.69 2.55 -2.73
N ALA A 42 -2.59 2.93 -1.80
CA ALA A 42 -3.94 2.41 -1.70
C ALA A 42 -4.74 2.65 -3.00
N THR A 43 -4.74 3.88 -3.51
CA THR A 43 -5.42 4.22 -4.77
C THR A 43 -4.95 3.33 -5.92
N LYS A 44 -3.63 3.10 -6.04
CA LYS A 44 -3.04 2.30 -7.12
C LYS A 44 -3.38 0.81 -6.97
N THR A 45 -3.40 0.30 -5.75
CA THR A 45 -3.81 -1.08 -5.43
C THR A 45 -5.27 -1.29 -5.79
N VAL A 46 -6.17 -0.44 -5.28
CA VAL A 46 -7.60 -0.53 -5.52
C VAL A 46 -7.93 -0.37 -7.01
N TYR A 47 -7.35 0.62 -7.69
CA TYR A 47 -7.57 0.82 -9.12
C TYR A 47 -7.22 -0.44 -9.94
N LYS A 48 -6.05 -1.04 -9.67
CA LYS A 48 -5.63 -2.28 -10.35
C LYS A 48 -6.57 -3.45 -10.05
N ALA A 49 -6.94 -3.63 -8.79
CA ALA A 49 -7.85 -4.71 -8.38
C ALA A 49 -9.23 -4.56 -9.03
N LEU A 50 -9.77 -3.34 -9.04
CA LEU A 50 -11.05 -3.01 -9.66
C LEU A 50 -11.03 -3.20 -11.18
N ARG A 51 -9.90 -2.96 -11.85
CA ARG A 51 -9.75 -3.18 -13.29
C ARG A 51 -9.52 -4.63 -13.68
N ALA A 52 -8.83 -5.40 -12.85
CA ALA A 52 -8.46 -6.78 -13.17
C ALA A 52 -9.60 -7.79 -13.02
N SER A 53 -10.64 -7.43 -12.26
CA SER A 53 -11.69 -8.36 -11.85
C SER A 53 -13.09 -7.87 -12.22
N HIS A 54 -14.01 -8.81 -12.42
CA HIS A 54 -15.43 -8.54 -12.54
C HIS A 54 -16.10 -8.76 -11.19
N PHE A 55 -16.73 -7.72 -10.66
CA PHE A 55 -17.44 -7.77 -9.38
C PHE A 55 -18.94 -7.89 -9.60
N ARG A 56 -19.65 -8.59 -8.71
CA ARG A 56 -21.12 -8.66 -8.78
C ARG A 56 -21.78 -7.30 -8.60
N ASP A 57 -21.13 -6.41 -7.84
CA ASP A 57 -21.70 -5.13 -7.43
C ASP A 57 -21.20 -3.94 -8.29
N MET A 58 -20.84 -4.18 -9.55
CA MET A 58 -20.38 -3.11 -10.47
C MET A 58 -21.43 -2.00 -10.65
N GLU A 59 -22.72 -2.36 -10.69
CA GLU A 59 -23.82 -1.38 -10.79
C GLU A 59 -23.91 -0.50 -9.52
N TYR A 60 -23.54 -1.03 -8.36
CA TYR A 60 -23.50 -0.26 -7.11
C TYR A 60 -22.42 0.82 -7.18
N LEU A 61 -21.22 0.46 -7.65
CA LEU A 61 -20.10 1.41 -7.79
C LEU A 61 -20.41 2.54 -8.76
N LEU A 62 -21.10 2.25 -9.87
CA LEU A 62 -21.46 3.25 -10.88
C LEU A 62 -22.32 4.41 -10.33
N ARG A 63 -23.01 4.22 -9.20
CA ARG A 63 -23.83 5.25 -8.56
C ARG A 63 -23.00 6.40 -7.98
N PHE A 64 -21.73 6.17 -7.66
CA PHE A 64 -20.86 7.19 -7.09
C PHE A 64 -20.24 8.06 -8.16
N ARG A 65 -19.94 9.32 -7.87
CA ARG A 65 -19.18 10.18 -8.80
C ARG A 65 -17.74 9.70 -8.94
N ASN A 66 -17.15 9.27 -7.83
CA ASN A 66 -15.79 8.77 -7.74
C ASN A 66 -15.79 7.39 -7.05
N PRO A 67 -16.21 6.31 -7.73
CA PRO A 67 -16.16 4.96 -7.15
C PRO A 67 -14.77 4.54 -6.67
N LEU A 68 -13.70 5.02 -7.30
CA LEU A 68 -12.34 4.69 -6.92
C LEU A 68 -12.00 5.20 -5.51
N GLU A 69 -12.39 6.44 -5.20
CA GLU A 69 -12.24 7.04 -3.87
C GLU A 69 -12.98 6.28 -2.80
N VAL A 70 -14.24 5.91 -3.06
CA VAL A 70 -15.08 5.19 -2.09
C VAL A 70 -14.42 3.87 -1.68
N VAL A 71 -13.92 3.10 -2.65
CA VAL A 71 -13.30 1.79 -2.35
C VAL A 71 -11.90 1.98 -1.74
N ARG A 72 -11.15 3.00 -2.15
CA ARG A 72 -9.86 3.34 -1.54
C ARG A 72 -9.99 3.67 -0.06
N ASP A 73 -10.94 4.54 0.30
CA ASP A 73 -11.09 4.98 1.68
C ASP A 73 -11.46 3.79 2.58
N GLN A 74 -12.38 2.94 2.11
CA GLN A 74 -12.71 1.68 2.79
C GLN A 74 -11.50 0.75 2.90
N TRP A 75 -10.71 0.61 1.84
CA TRP A 75 -9.49 -0.20 1.84
C TRP A 75 -8.48 0.30 2.88
N MET A 76 -8.27 1.62 2.97
CA MET A 76 -7.34 2.21 3.95
C MET A 76 -7.83 2.03 5.39
N GLU A 77 -9.15 2.11 5.64
CA GLU A 77 -9.73 1.80 6.95
C GLU A 77 -9.47 0.34 7.36
N GLU A 78 -9.51 -0.58 6.40
CA GLU A 78 -9.25 -2.01 6.63
C GLU A 78 -7.75 -2.35 6.76
N GLU A 79 -6.89 -1.67 5.99
CA GLU A 79 -5.43 -1.89 5.99
C GLU A 79 -4.72 -1.24 7.21
N SER A 80 -5.39 -0.33 7.93
CA SER A 80 -4.86 0.37 9.12
C SER A 80 -4.56 -0.52 10.34
N TYR A 81 -4.57 -1.84 10.22
CA TYR A 81 -4.28 -2.75 11.33
C TYR A 81 -2.76 -2.74 11.68
N ALA A 82 -2.44 -2.04 12.78
CA ALA A 82 -1.28 -2.18 13.68
C ALA A 82 0.10 -2.59 13.07
N PRO A 83 0.76 -1.71 12.28
CA PRO A 83 2.10 -1.97 11.75
C PRO A 83 3.20 -2.09 12.83
N ASP A 84 2.93 -1.66 14.06
CA ASP A 84 3.84 -1.75 15.20
C ASP A 84 3.91 -3.17 15.81
N GLU A 85 2.80 -3.92 15.82
CA GLU A 85 2.77 -5.31 16.30
C GLU A 85 3.58 -6.26 15.39
N ASP A 86 3.67 -5.95 14.10
CA ASP A 86 4.39 -6.78 13.12
C ASP A 86 5.91 -6.51 13.08
N MET A 87 6.36 -5.33 13.57
CA MET A 87 7.76 -4.92 13.43
C MET A 87 8.72 -5.80 14.24
N GLU A 88 8.32 -6.25 15.43
CA GLU A 88 9.14 -7.15 16.26
C GLU A 88 9.40 -8.48 15.52
N HIS A 89 8.38 -9.04 14.87
CA HIS A 89 8.50 -10.27 14.10
C HIS A 89 9.36 -10.09 12.84
N VAL A 90 9.25 -8.94 12.17
CA VAL A 90 10.10 -8.59 11.01
C VAL A 90 11.56 -8.51 11.44
N LEU A 91 11.86 -7.78 12.51
CA LEU A 91 13.22 -7.64 13.04
C LEU A 91 13.79 -8.98 13.49
N TRP A 92 12.99 -9.79 14.19
CA TRP A 92 13.37 -11.15 14.56
C TRP A 92 13.71 -12.00 13.33
N SER A 93 12.90 -11.93 12.26
CA SER A 93 13.13 -12.69 11.04
C SER A 93 14.42 -12.28 10.31
N VAL A 94 14.77 -10.99 10.33
CA VAL A 94 16.04 -10.49 9.74
C VAL A 94 17.23 -10.99 10.55
N ALA A 95 17.17 -10.90 11.88
CA ALA A 95 18.24 -11.35 12.76
C ALA A 95 18.43 -12.88 12.69
N ASP A 96 17.34 -13.65 12.69
CA ASP A 96 17.35 -15.12 12.67
C ASP A 96 17.97 -15.68 11.39
N ARG A 97 17.66 -15.07 10.23
CA ARG A 97 18.24 -15.49 8.95
C ARG A 97 19.70 -15.09 8.79
N SER A 98 20.10 -13.93 9.32
CA SER A 98 21.45 -13.36 9.18
C SER A 98 21.98 -13.30 7.74
N ASP A 99 21.12 -13.42 6.73
CA ASP A 99 21.48 -13.41 5.31
C ASP A 99 21.60 -11.98 4.75
N ALA A 100 21.05 -11.00 5.46
CA ALA A 100 21.18 -9.58 5.17
C ALA A 100 22.64 -9.12 5.09
N GLU A 101 23.54 -9.68 5.90
CA GLU A 101 24.98 -9.35 5.92
C GLU A 101 25.69 -9.68 4.59
N GLN A 102 25.13 -10.59 3.78
CA GLN A 102 25.65 -10.91 2.46
C GLN A 102 25.14 -9.96 1.37
N SER A 103 24.04 -9.23 1.65
CA SER A 103 23.30 -8.42 0.67
C SER A 103 23.47 -6.92 0.89
N TYR A 104 23.82 -6.49 2.10
CA TYR A 104 23.94 -5.08 2.49
C TYR A 104 25.30 -4.80 3.13
N GLU A 105 25.85 -3.61 2.85
CA GLU A 105 27.10 -3.16 3.47
C GLU A 105 26.91 -2.94 4.97
N LEU A 106 27.87 -3.42 5.76
CA LEU A 106 27.89 -3.25 7.20
C LEU A 106 28.67 -1.98 7.59
N ASP A 107 28.23 -1.34 8.66
CA ASP A 107 28.97 -0.23 9.28
C ASP A 107 30.15 -0.79 10.08
N GLU A 108 31.37 -0.68 9.53
CA GLU A 108 32.60 -1.17 10.17
C GLU A 108 32.93 -0.46 11.48
N ASP A 109 32.43 0.77 11.67
CA ASP A 109 32.62 1.56 12.90
C ASP A 109 31.64 1.15 14.02
N PHE A 110 30.61 0.36 13.69
CA PHE A 110 29.68 -0.16 14.67
C PHE A 110 30.26 -1.37 15.41
N HIS A 111 30.59 -1.18 16.68
CA HIS A 111 30.97 -2.27 17.58
C HIS A 111 29.83 -2.56 18.57
N PRO A 112 29.14 -3.71 18.45
CA PRO A 112 28.10 -4.05 19.40
C PRO A 112 28.70 -4.17 20.81
N PRO A 113 27.98 -3.72 21.86
CA PRO A 113 28.44 -3.88 23.23
C PRO A 113 28.69 -5.37 23.51
N GLU A 114 29.85 -5.70 24.08
CA GLU A 114 30.20 -7.07 24.44
C GLU A 114 29.05 -7.66 25.26
N GLN A 115 28.39 -8.69 24.72
CA GLN A 115 27.40 -9.46 25.47
C GLN A 115 28.14 -10.04 26.68
N GLN A 116 27.93 -9.47 27.86
CA GLN A 116 28.40 -10.05 29.11
C GLN A 116 27.75 -11.42 29.23
N GLY A 117 28.52 -12.44 28.82
CA GLY A 117 28.09 -13.82 28.88
C GLY A 117 27.53 -14.08 30.27
N VAL A 118 26.26 -14.46 30.33
CA VAL A 118 25.67 -15.03 31.52
C VAL A 118 26.52 -16.26 31.86
N LYS A 119 27.50 -16.08 32.76
CA LYS A 119 28.18 -17.20 33.39
C LYS A 119 27.09 -17.96 34.13
N LEU A 120 26.67 -19.09 33.55
CA LEU A 120 25.95 -20.12 34.26
C LEU A 120 26.85 -20.56 35.42
N CYS A 121 26.55 -20.07 36.61
CA CYS A 121 27.10 -20.55 37.88
C CYS A 121 26.45 -21.89 38.24
#